data_AF-A1ZK26-F1
#
_entry.id   AF-A1ZK26-F1
#
_cell.length_a   1.000
_cell.length_b   1.000
_cell.length_c   1.000
_cell.angle_alpha   90.00
_cell.angle_beta   90.00
_cell.angle_gamma   90.00
#
_symmetry.space_group_name_H-M   'P 1'
#
loop_
_entity.id
_entity.type
_entity.pdbx_description
1 polymer ?
#
loop_
_entity_poly.entity_id
_entity_poly.type
_entity_poly.pdbx_seq_one_letter_code
_entity_poly.pdbx_strand_id
1 'polypeptide(L)'
;MPPPSSRIRFEHNIYLVLEEALQAIEQDNIENSNLWASAPHLVKARYLPNRRLDLPTVNEMLRLHGNTMDWKKYIDFEFLKDK
;
A
#
# COMPACT_ATOMS: atom_id res chain seq x y z
N MET A 1 -12.54 -6.73 2.63
CA MET A 1 -12.43 -5.26 2.67
C MET A 1 -13.01 -4.72 1.37
N PRO A 2 -14.01 -3.82 1.40
CA PRO A 2 -14.54 -3.23 0.18
C PRO A 2 -13.44 -2.44 -0.57
N PRO A 3 -13.54 -2.36 -1.90
CA PRO A 3 -12.57 -1.62 -2.72
C PRO A 3 -12.72 -0.10 -2.52
N PRO A 4 -11.69 0.69 -2.86
CA PRO A 4 -11.79 2.15 -2.85
C PRO A 4 -12.88 2.62 -3.82
N SER A 5 -13.77 3.49 -3.36
CA SER A 5 -14.91 4.00 -4.13
C SER A 5 -14.56 5.13 -5.10
N SER A 6 -13.34 5.65 -5.03
CA SER A 6 -12.89 6.76 -5.88
C SER A 6 -11.43 6.61 -6.27
N ARG A 7 -11.06 7.24 -7.38
CA ARG A 7 -9.67 7.28 -7.83
C ARG A 7 -8.75 7.93 -6.79
N ILE A 8 -9.23 8.94 -6.07
CA ILE A 8 -8.46 9.62 -5.03
C ILE A 8 -8.13 8.65 -3.89
N ARG A 9 -9.13 7.89 -3.42
CA ARG A 9 -8.90 6.86 -2.40
C ARG A 9 -7.97 5.76 -2.91
N PHE A 10 -8.14 5.33 -4.16
CA PHE A 10 -7.24 4.35 -4.76
C PHE A 10 -5.78 4.83 -4.74
N GLU A 11 -5.53 6.05 -5.21
CA GLU A 11 -4.17 6.61 -5.27
C GLU A 11 -3.60 6.79 -3.86
N HIS A 12 -4.40 7.29 -2.91
CA HIS A 12 -4.02 7.36 -1.49
C HIS A 12 -3.57 6.01 -0.95
N ASN A 13 -4.33 4.94 -1.20
CA ASN A 13 -3.99 3.59 -0.74
C ASN A 13 -2.65 3.11 -1.31
N ILE A 14 -2.31 3.46 -2.56
CA ILE A 14 -1.00 3.11 -3.14
C ILE A 14 0.12 3.91 -2.48
N TYR A 15 -0.11 5.19 -2.17
CA TYR A 15 0.86 6.00 -1.45
C TYR A 15 1.14 5.47 -0.04
N LEU A 16 0.16 4.88 0.65
CA LEU A 16 0.41 4.21 1.94
C LEU A 16 1.44 3.07 1.82
N VAL A 17 1.41 2.31 0.72
CA VAL A 17 2.41 1.24 0.47
C VAL A 17 3.78 1.83 0.16
N LEU A 18 3.84 2.96 -0.54
CA LEU A 18 5.10 3.67 -0.78
C LEU A 18 5.69 4.21 0.54
N GLU A 19 4.86 4.78 1.41
CA GLU A 19 5.28 5.25 2.73
C GLU A 19 5.81 4.12 3.61
N GLU A 20 5.12 2.97 3.65
CA GLU A 20 5.61 1.77 4.33
C GLU A 20 6.97 1.32 3.77
N ALA A 21 7.14 1.38 2.44
CA ALA A 21 8.42 1.06 1.80
C ALA A 21 9.56 1.98 2.21
N LEU A 22 9.31 3.29 2.23
CA LEU A 22 10.28 4.27 2.67
C LEU A 22 10.64 4.08 4.15
N GLN A 23 9.66 3.84 5.01
CA GLN A 23 9.89 3.58 6.44
C GLN A 23 10.69 2.30 6.67
N ALA A 24 10.37 1.22 5.95
CA ALA A 24 11.09 -0.04 6.07
C ALA A 24 12.56 0.07 5.62
N ILE A 25 12.84 0.88 4.60
CA ILE A 25 14.21 1.19 4.16
C ILE A 25 14.95 2.01 5.22
N GLU A 26 14.31 3.06 5.77
CA GLU A 26 14.90 3.92 6.80
C GLU A 26 15.25 3.14 8.07
N GLN A 27 14.44 2.14 8.42
CA GLN A 27 14.59 1.32 9.63
C GLN A 27 15.41 0.03 9.41
N ASP A 28 15.92 -0.20 8.19
CA ASP A 28 16.58 -1.46 7.79
C ASP A 28 15.74 -2.72 8.14
N ASN A 29 14.42 -2.61 7.95
CA ASN A 29 13.43 -3.59 8.41
C ASN A 29 12.56 -4.14 7.26
N ILE A 30 13.15 -4.24 6.07
CA ILE A 30 12.45 -4.68 4.86
C ILE A 30 11.90 -6.11 5.03
N GLU A 31 12.62 -6.99 5.72
CA GLU A 31 12.27 -8.41 5.89
C GLU A 31 10.99 -8.63 6.72
N ASN A 32 10.68 -7.74 7.67
CA ASN A 32 9.46 -7.86 8.50
C ASN A 32 8.25 -7.13 7.91
N SER A 33 8.39 -6.53 6.72
CA SER A 33 7.30 -5.81 6.06
C SER A 33 6.56 -6.73 5.07
N ASN A 34 5.32 -6.39 4.75
CA ASN A 34 4.58 -7.06 3.67
C ASN A 34 5.07 -6.65 2.26
N LEU A 35 6.19 -5.92 2.18
CA LEU A 35 6.75 -5.41 0.94
C LEU A 35 7.34 -6.51 0.08
N TRP A 36 7.74 -7.66 0.63
CA TRP A 36 8.27 -8.78 -0.16
C TRP A 36 7.34 -9.17 -1.33
N ALA A 37 6.01 -9.05 -1.14
CA ALA A 37 5.01 -9.40 -2.13
C ALA A 37 4.65 -8.24 -3.09
N SER A 38 4.92 -6.99 -2.70
CA SER A 38 4.41 -5.79 -3.40
C SER A 38 5.49 -4.86 -3.92
N ALA A 39 6.69 -4.87 -3.35
CA ALA A 39 7.83 -4.06 -3.78
C ALA A 39 8.20 -4.24 -5.25
N PRO A 40 8.24 -5.47 -5.83
CA PRO A 40 8.52 -5.64 -7.25
C PRO A 40 7.47 -4.99 -8.17
N HIS A 41 6.26 -4.77 -7.66
CA HIS A 41 5.17 -4.12 -8.39
C HIS A 41 5.14 -2.61 -8.16
N LEU A 42 5.58 -2.15 -6.99
CA LEU A 42 5.76 -0.73 -6.69
C LEU A 42 6.72 -0.07 -7.71
N VAL A 43 7.83 -0.75 -8.04
CA VAL A 43 8.81 -0.28 -9.04
C VAL A 43 8.22 -0.19 -10.45
N LYS A 44 7.17 -0.97 -10.74
CA LYS A 44 6.50 -0.97 -12.05
C LYS A 44 5.40 0.08 -12.16
N ALA A 45 4.96 0.65 -11.04
CA ALA A 45 3.96 1.70 -11.04
C ALA A 45 4.54 2.97 -11.67
N ARG A 46 3.81 3.56 -12.62
CA ARG A 46 4.24 4.77 -13.33
C ARG A 46 3.38 5.96 -12.95
N TYR A 47 3.96 7.14 -13.17
CA TYR A 47 3.26 8.41 -13.04
C TYR A 47 3.03 9.02 -14.41
N LEU A 48 1.84 9.58 -14.60
CA LEU A 48 1.48 10.42 -15.73
C LEU A 48 2.16 11.79 -15.60
N PRO A 49 2.25 12.60 -16.68
CA PRO A 49 2.88 13.92 -16.63
C PRO A 49 2.28 14.89 -15.60
N ASN A 50 1.01 14.70 -15.24
CA ASN A 50 0.32 15.46 -14.19
C ASN A 50 0.60 14.94 -12.77
N ARG A 51 1.62 14.09 -12.59
CA ARG A 51 2.04 13.47 -11.32
C ARG A 51 1.02 12.53 -10.69
N ARG A 52 0.01 12.09 -11.45
CA ARG A 52 -0.93 11.06 -10.99
C ARG A 52 -0.43 9.67 -11.33
N LEU A 53 -0.84 8.68 -10.54
CA LEU A 53 -0.58 7.28 -10.86
C LEU A 53 -1.27 6.87 -12.16
N ASP A 54 -0.53 6.15 -13.00
CA ASP A 54 -1.00 5.47 -14.20
C ASP A 54 -1.65 4.14 -13.77
N LEU A 55 -2.96 4.17 -13.49
CA LEU A 55 -3.69 3.05 -12.89
C LEU A 55 -3.46 1.68 -13.58
N PRO A 56 -3.41 1.57 -14.92
CA PRO A 56 -3.12 0.31 -15.60
C PRO A 56 -1.78 -0.35 -15.23
N THR A 57 -0.84 0.41 -14.67
CA THR A 57 0.49 -0.11 -14.25
C THR A 57 0.47 -0.68 -12.83
N VAL A 58 -0.60 -0.43 -12.08
CA VAL A 58 -0.78 -0.93 -10.71
C VAL A 58 -1.43 -2.31 -10.77
N ASN A 59 -0.65 -3.34 -10.41
CA ASN A 59 -1.16 -4.71 -10.44
C ASN A 59 -2.08 -5.03 -9.24
N GLU A 60 -2.68 -6.22 -9.26
CA GLU A 60 -3.55 -6.67 -8.17
C GLU A 60 -2.89 -6.72 -6.80
N MET A 61 -1.66 -7.23 -6.69
CA MET A 61 -0.98 -7.36 -5.40
C MET A 61 -0.80 -5.99 -4.72
N LEU A 62 -0.37 -4.99 -5.49
CA LEU A 62 -0.20 -3.63 -4.98
C LEU A 62 -1.55 -2.99 -4.59
N ARG A 63 -2.62 -3.26 -5.35
CA ARG A 63 -3.98 -2.82 -5.01
C ARG A 63 -4.49 -3.43 -3.70
N LEU A 64 -4.32 -4.74 -3.54
CA LEU A 64 -4.74 -5.46 -2.35
C LEU A 64 -3.95 -4.99 -1.13
N HIS A 65 -2.64 -4.81 -1.28
CA HIS A 65 -1.79 -4.32 -0.20
C HIS A 65 -2.22 -2.92 0.26
N GLY A 66 -2.36 -1.98 -0.67
CA GLY A 66 -2.82 -0.63 -0.35
C GLY A 66 -4.22 -0.61 0.27
N ASN A 67 -5.13 -1.47 -0.20
CA ASN A 67 -6.46 -1.58 0.41
C ASN A 67 -6.36 -2.10 1.85
N THR A 68 -5.55 -3.12 2.11
CA THR A 68 -5.31 -3.62 3.46
C THR A 68 -4.74 -2.54 4.37
N MET A 69 -3.77 -1.75 3.88
CA MET A 69 -3.17 -0.66 4.64
C MET A 69 -4.20 0.40 5.05
N ASP A 70 -5.07 0.83 4.14
CA ASP A 70 -6.15 1.77 4.47
C ASP A 70 -7.11 1.21 5.52
N TRP A 71 -7.39 -0.09 5.47
CA TRP A 71 -8.29 -0.73 6.42
C TRP A 71 -7.69 -0.98 7.80
N LYS A 72 -6.36 -1.11 7.93
CA LYS A 72 -5.69 -1.27 9.22
C LYS A 72 -6.03 -0.16 10.21
N LYS A 73 -6.34 1.05 9.76
CA LYS A 73 -6.76 2.17 10.65
C LYS A 73 -8.08 1.93 11.37
N TYR A 74 -8.89 0.99 10.89
CA TYR A 74 -10.17 0.60 11.50
C TYR A 74 -10.06 -0.71 12.29
N ILE A 75 -8.90 -1.36 12.27
CA ILE A 75 -8.64 -2.56 13.07
C ILE A 75 -8.09 -2.09 14.41
N ASP A 76 -8.84 -2.37 15.47
CA ASP A 76 -8.34 -2.19 16.82
C ASP A 76 -7.35 -3.32 17.15
N PHE A 77 -6.06 -2.99 17.13
CA PHE A 77 -4.98 -3.93 17.41
C PHE A 77 -4.85 -4.25 18.91
N GLU A 78 -5.46 -3.48 19.82
CA GLU A 78 -5.48 -3.82 21.24
C GLU A 78 -6.36 -5.04 21.49
N PHE A 79 -7.53 -5.11 20.85
CA PHE A 79 -8.41 -6.28 20.92
C PHE A 79 -7.75 -7.59 20.41
N LEU A 80 -6.79 -7.49 19.49
CA LEU A 80 -6.11 -8.65 18.90
C LEU A 80 -4.91 -9.15 19.71
N LYS A 81 -4.42 -8.37 20.68
CA LYS A 81 -3.29 -8.77 21.56
C LYS A 81 -3.73 -9.67 22.72
N ASP A 82 -5.01 -9.67 23.07
CA ASP A 82 -5.59 -10.42 24.19
C ASP A 82 -6.11 -11.83 23.80
N LYS A 83 -5.76 -12.32 22.60
CA LYS A 83 -6.06 -13.68 22.12
C LYS A 83 -4.79 -14.41 21.72
#